data_AF-A0A494ZV70-F1
#
_entry.id   AF-A0A494ZV70-F1
#
_cell.length_a   1.000
_cell.length_b   1.000
_cell.length_c   1.000
_cell.angle_alpha   90.00
_cell.angle_beta   90.00
_cell.angle_gamma   90.00
#
_symmetry.space_group_name_H-M   'P 1'
#
loop_
_entity.id
_entity.type
_entity.pdbx_description
1 polymer ?
#
loop_
_entity_poly.entity_id
_entity_poly.type
_entity_poly.pdbx_seq_one_letter_code
_entity_poly.pdbx_strand_id
1 'polypeptide(L)'
;MQKTVSLSALKSLVESKLKKKTLIKVMWNDNEKITLFITPNMKINSFIFDEKEGHLFYDNEGKIINYDIPCIILEKNLIDGKVLLDRLLINNNPLSKDDIASLSNLT
;
A
#
# COMPACT_ATOMS: atom_id res chain seq x y z
N MET A 1 -8.97 -20.04 -2.97
CA MET A 1 -9.75 -18.94 -3.58
C MET A 1 -9.06 -17.64 -3.20
N GLN A 2 -8.40 -16.97 -4.16
CA GLN A 2 -7.71 -15.71 -3.88
C GLN A 2 -8.76 -14.63 -3.63
N LYS A 3 -8.69 -13.95 -2.48
CA LYS A 3 -9.60 -12.84 -2.18
C LYS A 3 -9.02 -11.55 -2.74
N THR A 4 -9.84 -10.85 -3.52
CA THR A 4 -9.48 -9.57 -4.13
C THR A 4 -10.45 -8.48 -3.69
N VAL A 5 -9.98 -7.24 -3.57
CA VAL A 5 -10.83 -6.08 -3.24
C VAL A 5 -10.54 -4.89 -4.15
N SER A 6 -11.49 -3.97 -4.33
CA SER A 6 -11.21 -2.73 -5.04
C SER A 6 -10.23 -1.84 -4.26
N LEU A 7 -9.49 -0.99 -4.96
CA LEU A 7 -8.62 0.02 -4.33
C LEU A 7 -9.39 0.96 -3.40
N SER A 8 -10.64 1.29 -3.73
CA SER A 8 -11.48 2.17 -2.91
C SER A 8 -11.91 1.52 -1.60
N ALA A 9 -12.32 0.26 -1.62
CA ALA A 9 -12.68 -0.46 -0.38
C ALA A 9 -11.44 -0.69 0.49
N LEU A 10 -10.30 -1.01 -0.11
CA LEU A 10 -9.03 -1.06 0.62
C LEU A 10 -8.68 0.30 1.26
N LYS A 11 -8.85 1.41 0.51
CA LYS A 11 -8.65 2.76 1.04
C LYS A 11 -9.45 3.00 2.31
N SER A 12 -10.74 2.66 2.29
CA SER A 12 -11.63 2.82 3.45
C SER A 12 -11.13 2.03 4.67
N LEU A 13 -10.65 0.80 4.47
CA LEU A 13 -10.07 0.01 5.54
C LEU A 13 -8.78 0.64 6.08
N VAL A 14 -7.87 1.08 5.20
CA VAL A 14 -6.63 1.76 5.59
C VAL A 14 -6.94 3.02 6.41
N GLU A 15 -7.89 3.86 5.96
CA GLU A 15 -8.30 5.06 6.69
C GLU A 15 -8.90 4.73 8.06
N SER A 16 -9.72 3.67 8.15
CA SER A 16 -10.32 3.22 9.41
C SER A 16 -9.24 2.78 10.41
N LYS A 17 -8.26 1.98 9.97
CA LYS A 17 -7.15 1.54 10.81
C LYS A 17 -6.25 2.67 11.27
N LEU A 18 -5.93 3.60 10.38
CA LEU A 18 -5.03 4.71 10.69
C LEU A 18 -5.73 5.86 11.42
N LYS A 19 -7.08 5.90 11.40
CA LYS A 19 -7.91 7.03 11.84
C LYS A 19 -7.51 8.35 11.17
N LYS A 20 -7.04 8.28 9.91
CA LYS A 20 -6.52 9.40 9.11
C LYS A 20 -6.94 9.25 7.66
N LYS A 21 -7.11 10.38 6.97
CA LYS A 21 -7.29 10.38 5.52
C LYS A 21 -6.03 9.91 4.81
N THR A 22 -6.22 9.17 3.73
CA THR A 22 -5.12 8.67 2.89
C THR A 22 -5.30 9.09 1.44
N LEU A 23 -4.17 9.18 0.74
CA LEU A 23 -4.06 9.39 -0.69
C LEU A 23 -3.52 8.11 -1.32
N ILE A 24 -4.02 7.79 -2.50
CA ILE A 24 -3.45 6.73 -3.34
C ILE A 24 -2.42 7.39 -4.24
N LYS A 25 -1.15 7.03 -4.08
CA LYS A 25 -0.06 7.50 -4.92
C LYS A 25 0.47 6.34 -5.75
N VAL A 26 0.45 6.47 -7.06
CA VAL A 26 1.05 5.51 -7.99
C VAL A 26 2.42 6.03 -8.39
N MET A 27 3.43 5.17 -8.31
CA MET A 27 4.81 5.47 -8.71
C MET A 27 5.33 4.31 -9.54
N TRP A 28 6.29 4.57 -10.41
CA TRP A 28 6.96 3.53 -11.20
C TRP A 28 8.41 3.93 -11.47
N ASN A 29 9.24 2.93 -11.71
CA ASN A 29 10.57 3.07 -12.29
C ASN A 29 10.64 2.17 -13.54
N ASP A 30 11.84 1.93 -14.06
CA ASP A 30 12.02 1.11 -15.27
C ASP A 30 11.68 -0.37 -15.08
N ASN A 31 11.61 -0.84 -13.83
CA ASN A 31 11.46 -2.26 -13.49
C ASN A 31 10.10 -2.62 -12.90
N GLU A 32 9.46 -1.70 -12.17
CA GLU A 32 8.22 -2.00 -11.47
C GLU A 32 7.31 -0.77 -11.29
N LYS A 33 6.02 -1.07 -11.15
CA LYS A 33 5.00 -0.12 -10.70
C LYS A 33 4.56 -0.44 -9.27
N ILE A 34 4.39 0.59 -8.46
CA ILE A 34 3.97 0.47 -7.06
C ILE A 34 2.83 1.43 -6.74
N THR A 35 1.89 0.98 -5.93
CA THR A 35 0.79 1.81 -5.43
C THR A 35 0.90 1.93 -3.92
N LEU A 36 0.94 3.17 -3.43
CA LEU A 36 1.15 3.51 -2.03
C LEU A 36 -0.11 4.16 -1.46
N PHE A 37 -0.47 3.78 -0.23
CA PHE A 37 -1.44 4.52 0.58
C PHE A 37 -0.67 5.37 1.57
N ILE A 38 -0.68 6.67 1.34
CA ILE A 38 0.09 7.63 2.12
C ILE A 38 -0.83 8.61 2.84
N THR A 39 -0.36 9.16 3.96
CA THR A 39 -1.03 10.33 4.54
C THR A 39 -0.64 11.59 3.76
N PRO A 40 -1.47 12.64 3.72
CA PRO A 40 -1.23 13.84 2.91
C PRO A 40 0.12 14.52 3.10
N ASN A 41 0.72 14.39 4.30
CA ASN A 41 1.98 15.06 4.64
C ASN A 41 3.24 14.24 4.27
N MET A 42 3.09 13.02 3.77
CA MET A 42 4.22 12.16 3.40
C MET A 42 4.80 12.58 2.06
N LYS A 43 6.09 12.93 2.06
CA LYS A 43 6.83 13.37 0.87
C LYS A 43 7.68 12.24 0.34
N ILE A 44 7.09 11.43 -0.53
CA ILE A 44 7.77 10.32 -1.22
C ILE A 44 8.01 10.74 -2.66
N ASN A 45 9.24 10.71 -3.14
CA ASN A 45 9.59 11.18 -4.50
C ASN A 45 10.05 10.05 -5.42
N SER A 46 10.85 9.12 -4.91
CA SER A 46 11.33 7.97 -5.68
C SER A 46 11.45 6.73 -4.79
N PHE A 47 11.68 5.58 -5.41
CA PHE A 47 11.92 4.32 -4.72
C PHE A 47 12.90 3.44 -5.51
N ILE A 48 13.61 2.58 -4.79
CA ILE A 48 14.45 1.52 -5.36
C ILE A 48 14.12 0.19 -4.65
N PHE A 49 14.36 -0.92 -5.33
CA PHE A 49 14.29 -2.24 -4.71
C PHE A 49 15.71 -2.74 -4.44
N ASP A 50 16.00 -3.02 -3.16
CA ASP A 50 17.22 -3.71 -2.73
C ASP A 50 16.86 -5.14 -2.32
N GLU A 51 17.68 -6.12 -2.69
CA GLU A 51 17.38 -7.53 -2.42
C GLU A 51 17.40 -7.89 -0.92
N LYS A 52 18.14 -7.13 -0.09
CA LYS A 52 18.28 -7.36 1.35
C LYS A 52 17.29 -6.52 2.14
N GLU A 53 17.14 -5.25 1.78
CA GLU A 53 16.33 -4.29 2.54
C GLU A 53 14.90 -4.14 2.00
N GLY A 54 14.63 -4.65 0.80
CA GLY A 54 13.36 -4.51 0.11
C GLY A 54 13.19 -3.13 -0.52
N HIS A 55 11.96 -2.62 -0.55
CA HIS A 55 11.65 -1.32 -1.14
C HIS A 55 12.12 -0.18 -0.24
N LEU A 56 13.11 0.58 -0.71
CA LEU A 56 13.60 1.80 -0.09
C LEU A 56 12.97 3.02 -0.77
N PHE A 57 12.55 4.00 0.01
CA PHE A 57 11.86 5.19 -0.47
C PHE A 57 12.66 6.44 -0.15
N TYR A 58 12.63 7.43 -1.05
CA TYR A 58 13.38 8.65 -0.91
C TYR A 58 12.48 9.88 -1.04
N ASP A 59 12.82 10.92 -0.28
CA ASP A 59 12.19 12.23 -0.42
C ASP A 59 12.72 13.01 -1.64
N ASN A 60 12.29 14.26 -1.78
CA ASN A 60 12.68 15.14 -2.88
C ASN A 60 14.13 15.65 -2.78
N GLU A 61 14.78 15.52 -1.62
CA GLU A 61 16.20 15.82 -1.41
C GLU A 61 17.08 14.58 -1.65
N GLY A 62 16.49 13.42 -1.95
CA GLY A 62 17.20 12.16 -2.11
C GLY A 62 17.56 11.50 -0.77
N LYS A 63 16.94 11.89 0.34
CA LYS A 63 17.14 11.26 1.65
C LYS A 63 16.22 10.06 1.80
N ILE A 64 16.74 8.99 2.41
CA ILE A 64 15.95 7.79 2.73
C ILE A 64 14.84 8.18 3.72
N ILE A 65 13.64 7.71 3.42
CA ILE A 65 12.47 7.83 4.28
C ILE A 65 12.52 6.73 5.33
N ASN A 66 12.62 7.14 6.59
CA ASN A 66 12.70 6.22 7.74
C ASN A 66 11.35 5.98 8.44
N TYR A 67 10.26 6.56 7.92
CA TYR A 67 8.92 6.33 8.45
C TYR A 67 8.18 5.29 7.61
N ASP A 68 7.32 4.53 8.28
CA ASP A 68 6.56 3.46 7.63
C ASP A 68 5.53 4.01 6.65
N ILE A 69 5.48 3.39 5.47
CA ILE A 69 4.40 3.61 4.52
C ILE A 69 3.21 2.75 4.92
N PRO A 70 2.02 3.35 5.17
CA PRO A 70 0.91 2.62 5.72
C PRO A 70 0.43 1.42 4.90
N CYS A 71 0.50 1.46 3.57
CA CYS A 71 0.21 0.29 2.76
C CYS A 71 0.94 0.41 1.43
N ILE A 72 1.59 -0.68 1.03
CA ILE A 72 2.36 -0.80 -0.21
C ILE A 72 1.75 -1.94 -1.01
N ILE A 73 1.42 -1.67 -2.27
CA ILE A 73 0.89 -2.66 -3.21
C ILE A 73 1.84 -2.74 -4.40
N LEU A 74 2.46 -3.91 -4.56
CA LEU A 74 3.29 -4.23 -5.71
C LEU A 74 2.39 -4.54 -6.92
N GLU A 75 2.90 -4.32 -8.13
CA GLU A 75 2.17 -4.60 -9.37
C GLU A 75 1.64 -6.04 -9.44
N LYS A 76 2.42 -7.03 -9.01
CA LYS A 76 1.99 -8.45 -8.96
C LYS A 76 0.79 -8.71 -8.04
N ASN A 77 0.48 -7.78 -7.13
CA ASN A 77 -0.66 -7.85 -6.22
C ASN A 77 -1.90 -7.11 -6.76
N LEU A 78 -1.82 -6.50 -7.95
CA LEU A 78 -2.94 -5.89 -8.66
C LEU A 78 -3.38 -6.80 -9.82
N ILE A 79 -4.61 -7.30 -9.77
CA ILE A 79 -5.22 -8.15 -10.80
C ILE A 79 -6.55 -7.52 -11.20
N ASP A 80 -6.70 -7.18 -12.48
CA ASP A 80 -7.93 -6.61 -13.06
C ASP A 80 -8.48 -5.40 -12.28
N GLY A 81 -7.58 -4.51 -11.83
CA GLY A 81 -7.94 -3.33 -11.04
C GLY A 81 -8.34 -3.60 -9.58
N LYS A 82 -8.18 -4.84 -9.12
CA LYS A 82 -8.38 -5.26 -7.72
C LYS A 82 -7.07 -5.66 -7.06
N VAL A 83 -7.04 -5.56 -5.74
CA VAL A 83 -5.89 -5.87 -4.89
C VAL A 83 -6.05 -7.26 -4.32
N LEU A 84 -5.04 -8.11 -4.52
CA LEU A 84 -4.90 -9.38 -3.82
C LEU A 84 -4.64 -9.14 -2.34
N LEU A 85 -5.49 -9.70 -1.47
CA LEU A 85 -5.37 -9.55 -0.03
C LEU A 85 -4.28 -10.43 0.59
N ASP A 86 -3.85 -11.48 -0.13
CA ASP A 86 -2.87 -12.43 0.36
C ASP A 86 -1.51 -11.73 0.51
N ARG A 87 -1.04 -11.58 1.76
CA ARG A 87 0.19 -10.87 2.16
C ARG A 87 0.14 -9.34 2.16
N LEU A 88 -1.05 -8.74 2.09
CA LEU A 88 -1.17 -7.30 2.27
C LEU A 88 -0.90 -6.90 3.72
N LEU A 89 -0.07 -5.87 3.90
CA LEU A 89 0.19 -5.24 5.19
C LEU A 89 -0.47 -3.87 5.23
N ILE A 90 -1.14 -3.57 6.35
CA ILE A 90 -1.59 -2.22 6.69
C ILE A 90 -0.89 -1.81 7.98
N ASN A 91 -0.12 -0.72 7.91
CA ASN A 91 0.72 -0.20 8.97
C ASN A 91 1.64 -1.31 9.52
N ASN A 92 2.34 -2.00 8.61
CA ASN A 92 3.20 -3.16 8.88
C ASN A 92 2.53 -4.37 9.57
N ASN A 93 1.20 -4.38 9.67
CA ASN A 93 0.45 -5.49 10.26
C ASN A 93 -0.32 -6.26 9.19
N PRO A 94 -0.33 -7.60 9.22
CA PRO A 94 -1.16 -8.39 8.33
C PRO A 94 -2.65 -8.12 8.60
N LEU A 95 -3.47 -8.37 7.59
CA LEU A 95 -4.92 -8.30 7.74
C LEU A 95 -5.43 -9.36 8.73
N SER A 96 -6.24 -8.94 9.69
CA SER A 96 -6.97 -9.82 10.59
C SER A 96 -8.19 -10.43 9.90
N LYS A 97 -8.82 -11.42 10.54
CA LYS A 97 -10.07 -12.01 10.04
C LYS A 97 -11.19 -10.95 9.96
N ASP A 98 -11.24 -10.03 10.91
CA ASP A 98 -12.26 -8.98 10.97
C ASP A 98 -12.07 -7.94 9.87
N ASP A 99 -10.83 -7.64 9.50
CA ASP A 99 -10.51 -6.78 8.36
C ASP A 99 -11.04 -7.39 7.05
N ILE A 100 -10.79 -8.68 6.86
CA ILE A 100 -11.24 -9.42 5.68
C ILE A 100 -12.77 -9.50 5.64
N ALA A 101 -13.42 -9.71 6.79
CA ALA A 101 -14.88 -9.68 6.90
C ALA A 101 -15.46 -8.31 6.54
N SER A 102 -14.85 -7.23 7.05
CA SER A 102 -15.26 -5.85 6.78
C SER A 102 -15.17 -5.48 5.29
N LEU A 103 -14.14 -5.97 4.60
CA LEU A 103 -13.99 -5.77 3.15
C LEU A 103 -15.03 -6.53 2.32
N SER A 104 -15.56 -7.64 2.84
CA SER A 104 -16.57 -8.47 2.16
C SER A 104 -17.95 -7.79 2.11
N ASN A 105 -18.20 -6.85 3.03
CA ASN A 105 -19.44 -6.06 3.11
C ASN A 105 -19.40 -4.78 2.25
N LEU A 106 -18.25 -4.47 1.63
CA LEU A 106 -18.00 -3.24 0.86
C LEU A 106 -17.89 -3.51 -0.66
N THR A 107 -18.02 -4.76 -1.08
CA THR A 107 -18.06 -5.23 -2.48
C THR A 107 -19.49 -5.52 -2.92
#